data_AF-K4PLG3-F1
#
_entry.id   AF-K4PLG3-F1
#
_cell.length_a   1.000
_cell.length_b   1.000
_cell.length_c   1.000
_cell.angle_alpha   90.00
_cell.angle_beta   90.00
_cell.angle_gamma   90.00
#
_symmetry.space_group_name_H-M   'P 1'
#
loop_
_entity.id
_entity.type
_entity.pdbx_description
1 polymer ?
#
loop_
_entity_poly.entity_id
_entity_poly.type
_entity_poly.pdbx_seq_one_letter_code
_entity_poly.pdbx_strand_id
1 'polypeptide(L)'
;EQVRRGLEGKEQETPVFTELSRENDEEKVTFNLNKGAGSSAVATSSKSGSLGPSALKTLGSASSMRRKESSQSSAQPAKKKKKSALDEIMELEEEKKRTARTDSWLQPGIIVKIITKKLGEKYHKKKGVVKEVIDRYTAVVKMIDSGDRLKLDQTHLETVIPAPGKRILVLNGGYRGNEGTLESINEKTFSATIVIETGPLKGRRVEGIQYEDISKLA
;
A
#
# COMPACT_ATOMS: atom_id res chain seq x y z
N GLU A 1 -35.67 42.78 10.27
CA GLU A 1 -34.36 42.52 10.92
C GLU A 1 -34.06 41.01 11.11
N GLN A 2 -34.44 40.14 10.16
CA GLN A 2 -34.15 38.70 10.22
C GLN A 2 -33.80 38.10 8.84
N VAL A 3 -33.44 38.96 7.88
CA VAL A 3 -32.96 38.57 6.54
C VAL A 3 -31.53 39.08 6.29
N ARG A 4 -30.97 39.88 7.22
CA ARG A 4 -29.63 40.48 7.12
C ARG A 4 -28.54 39.75 7.93
N ARG A 5 -28.86 38.64 8.60
CA ARG A 5 -27.93 37.89 9.46
C ARG A 5 -27.60 36.49 8.92
N GLY A 6 -27.75 36.30 7.61
CA GLY A 6 -27.42 35.05 6.92
C GLY A 6 -26.45 35.20 5.76
N LEU A 7 -25.88 36.40 5.55
CA LEU A 7 -25.09 36.72 4.36
C LEU A 7 -23.66 37.22 4.65
N GLU A 8 -23.21 37.21 5.90
CA GLU A 8 -21.85 37.62 6.29
C GLU A 8 -21.29 36.57 7.25
N GLY A 9 -20.30 35.81 6.80
CA GLY A 9 -19.67 34.73 7.56
C GLY A 9 -19.18 33.53 6.77
N LYS A 10 -19.12 33.61 5.42
CA LYS A 10 -18.28 32.72 4.61
C LYS A 10 -16.92 33.39 4.39
N GLU A 11 -16.03 33.24 5.36
CA GLU A 11 -14.60 33.25 5.08
C GLU A 11 -14.13 31.80 5.11
N GLN A 12 -13.98 31.23 3.93
CA GLN A 12 -13.11 30.08 3.72
C GLN A 12 -12.41 30.29 2.39
N GLU A 13 -11.12 30.55 2.55
CA GLU A 13 -10.09 30.83 1.58
C GLU A 13 -10.19 29.91 0.36
N THR A 14 -10.30 30.50 -0.83
CA THR A 14 -9.98 29.82 -2.07
C THR A 14 -8.47 29.55 -2.09
N PRO A 15 -8.00 28.33 -2.34
CA PRO A 15 -6.56 28.09 -2.46
C PRO A 15 -6.01 28.87 -3.66
N VAL A 16 -5.18 29.86 -3.37
CA VAL A 16 -4.42 30.62 -4.37
C VAL A 16 -3.32 29.71 -4.91
N PHE A 17 -3.42 29.36 -6.18
CA PHE A 17 -2.37 28.67 -6.90
C PHE A 17 -1.30 29.70 -7.32
N THR A 18 -0.04 29.45 -6.95
CA THR A 18 1.10 30.24 -7.42
C THR A 18 1.59 29.69 -8.77
N GLU A 19 1.18 30.34 -9.86
CA GLU A 19 1.79 30.13 -11.18
C GLU A 19 3.23 30.65 -11.18
N LEU A 20 4.18 29.78 -11.54
CA LEU A 20 5.56 30.16 -11.85
C LEU A 20 5.59 30.78 -13.26
N SER A 21 5.33 32.08 -13.35
CA SER A 21 5.56 32.85 -14.58
C SER A 21 7.07 32.92 -14.86
N ARG A 22 7.48 32.49 -16.05
CA ARG A 22 8.80 32.84 -16.60
C ARG A 22 8.62 34.09 -17.43
N GLU A 23 9.28 35.18 -17.05
CA GLU A 23 9.23 36.44 -17.83
C GLU A 23 10.18 36.44 -19.05
N ASN A 24 10.73 35.29 -19.45
CA ASN A 24 11.53 35.18 -20.68
C ASN A 24 11.59 33.73 -21.20
N ASP A 25 10.96 33.46 -22.36
CA ASP A 25 10.89 32.12 -22.99
C ASP A 25 12.10 31.80 -23.89
N GLU A 26 13.08 32.69 -24.03
CA GLU A 26 14.28 32.49 -24.87
C GLU A 26 15.60 32.27 -24.11
N GLU A 27 15.57 32.18 -22.78
CA GLU A 27 16.80 31.83 -22.04
C GLU A 27 17.08 30.32 -22.09
N LYS A 28 18.14 29.99 -22.82
CA LYS A 28 18.67 28.63 -22.95
C LYS A 28 19.16 28.14 -21.59
N VAL A 29 18.48 27.15 -21.01
CA VAL A 29 18.87 26.54 -19.73
C VAL A 29 20.23 25.83 -19.88
N THR A 30 21.31 26.44 -19.42
CA THR A 30 22.64 25.84 -19.38
C THR A 30 22.86 25.12 -18.06
N PHE A 31 22.91 23.79 -18.09
CA PHE A 31 23.32 22.98 -16.94
C PHE A 31 24.84 22.92 -16.86
N ASN A 32 25.45 23.75 -16.01
CA ASN A 32 26.85 23.59 -15.64
C ASN A 32 27.00 22.45 -14.61
N LEU A 33 27.27 21.24 -15.11
CA LEU A 33 27.70 20.14 -14.26
C LEU A 33 29.21 20.29 -13.98
N ASN A 34 29.56 20.99 -12.90
CA ASN A 34 30.91 20.92 -12.35
C ASN A 34 31.12 19.53 -11.73
N LYS A 35 31.54 18.57 -12.56
CA LYS A 35 32.06 17.29 -12.10
C LYS A 35 33.53 17.46 -11.71
N GLY A 36 33.77 17.93 -10.48
CA GLY A 36 35.05 17.76 -9.78
C GLY A 36 34.78 17.04 -8.46
N ALA A 37 35.39 15.91 -8.10
CA ALA A 37 36.65 15.33 -8.55
C ALA A 37 36.45 13.90 -9.08
N GLY A 38 36.74 13.72 -10.36
CA GLY A 38 37.01 12.45 -10.99
C GLY A 38 38.10 12.71 -12.02
N SER A 39 39.31 12.36 -11.66
CA SER A 39 40.55 12.64 -12.38
C SER A 39 40.46 12.24 -13.86
N SER A 40 40.85 13.18 -14.72
CA SER A 40 41.43 13.01 -16.05
C SER A 40 40.64 12.23 -17.13
N ALA A 41 40.08 12.97 -18.09
CA ALA A 41 40.10 12.59 -19.50
C ALA A 41 40.38 13.84 -20.36
N VAL A 42 41.59 13.97 -20.91
CA VAL A 42 41.97 13.74 -22.32
C VAL A 42 41.65 14.92 -23.24
N ALA A 43 42.69 15.55 -23.79
CA ALA A 43 42.99 15.49 -25.23
C ALA A 43 44.25 16.31 -25.57
N THR A 44 45.27 15.69 -26.16
CA THR A 44 45.57 15.84 -27.60
C THR A 44 46.99 15.34 -27.94
N SER A 45 47.04 14.65 -29.09
CA SER A 45 48.18 14.52 -30.00
C SER A 45 49.28 13.50 -29.69
N SER A 46 49.33 12.53 -30.60
CA SER A 46 50.53 12.04 -31.30
C SER A 46 51.17 10.72 -30.85
N LYS A 47 51.26 9.83 -31.85
CA LYS A 47 52.29 8.81 -32.12
C LYS A 47 52.20 7.42 -31.45
N SER A 48 52.01 6.44 -32.35
CA SER A 48 52.70 5.14 -32.49
C SER A 48 52.85 4.21 -31.30
N GLY A 49 52.40 2.96 -31.47
CA GLY A 49 53.09 1.81 -30.85
C GLY A 49 52.20 0.61 -30.49
N SER A 50 52.28 -0.41 -31.34
CA SER A 50 52.24 -1.86 -31.05
C SER A 50 51.13 -2.45 -30.16
N LEU A 51 50.42 -3.38 -30.79
CA LEU A 51 49.57 -4.41 -30.19
C LEU A 51 50.37 -5.30 -29.22
N GLY A 52 49.76 -5.71 -28.10
CA GLY A 52 50.27 -6.71 -27.18
C GLY A 52 49.13 -7.59 -26.63
N PRO A 53 49.25 -8.94 -26.62
CA PRO A 53 48.15 -9.83 -26.28
C PRO A 53 48.07 -10.16 -24.78
N SER A 54 46.86 -10.51 -24.36
CA SER A 54 46.49 -11.00 -23.03
C SER A 54 47.31 -12.20 -22.55
N ALA A 55 47.76 -12.17 -21.30
CA ALA A 55 48.37 -13.30 -20.60
C ALA A 55 47.32 -14.04 -19.76
N LEU A 56 46.75 -15.10 -20.31
CA LEU A 56 45.91 -16.09 -19.63
C LEU A 56 46.43 -17.49 -19.97
N LYS A 57 47.36 -18.02 -19.16
CA LYS A 57 47.72 -19.45 -18.99
C LYS A 57 48.39 -19.55 -17.60
N THR A 58 48.16 -20.51 -16.70
CA THR A 58 48.22 -21.98 -16.77
C THR A 58 47.60 -22.54 -15.46
N LEU A 59 46.63 -23.47 -15.48
CA LEU A 59 46.76 -24.93 -15.42
C LEU A 59 47.66 -25.50 -14.29
N GLY A 60 47.07 -26.36 -13.43
CA GLY A 60 47.77 -27.58 -12.96
C GLY A 60 47.85 -27.86 -11.44
N SER A 61 46.89 -28.64 -10.95
CA SER A 61 47.02 -29.85 -10.10
C SER A 61 47.98 -29.91 -8.87
N ALA A 62 47.33 -30.13 -7.70
CA ALA A 62 47.65 -31.08 -6.62
C ALA A 62 49.03 -31.09 -5.90
N SER A 63 49.02 -30.83 -4.58
CA SER A 63 49.43 -31.82 -3.55
C SER A 63 49.34 -31.30 -2.10
N SER A 64 48.58 -32.06 -1.30
CA SER A 64 48.65 -32.31 0.16
C SER A 64 49.78 -31.69 1.00
N MET A 65 49.42 -30.96 2.07
CA MET A 65 50.11 -31.03 3.37
C MET A 65 49.12 -30.79 4.53
N ARG A 66 48.98 -31.82 5.37
CA ARG A 66 48.24 -31.87 6.64
C ARG A 66 48.83 -30.88 7.66
N ARG A 67 47.98 -30.16 8.42
CA ARG A 67 48.20 -29.97 9.87
C ARG A 67 46.99 -29.39 10.63
N LYS A 68 46.61 -30.17 11.65
CA LYS A 68 46.03 -29.82 12.96
C LYS A 68 44.56 -29.37 13.02
N GLU A 69 43.76 -30.32 13.48
CA GLU A 69 42.41 -30.19 14.01
C GLU A 69 42.38 -29.43 15.34
N SER A 70 41.46 -28.47 15.46
CA SER A 70 40.84 -28.06 16.72
C SER A 70 39.36 -27.84 16.44
N SER A 71 38.61 -28.90 16.72
CA SER A 71 37.15 -28.98 16.78
C SER A 71 36.59 -28.07 17.87
N GLN A 72 35.73 -27.11 17.50
CA GLN A 72 34.65 -26.60 18.37
C GLN A 72 33.40 -26.28 17.52
N SER A 73 32.52 -27.29 17.48
CA SER A 73 31.05 -27.21 17.39
C SER A 73 30.41 -26.22 16.41
N SER A 74 30.18 -26.69 15.19
CA SER A 74 29.18 -26.15 14.25
C SER A 74 27.78 -26.68 14.60
N ALA A 75 27.15 -26.10 15.63
CA ALA A 75 25.71 -26.24 15.84
C ALA A 75 24.97 -25.20 14.99
N GLN A 76 24.55 -25.66 13.81
CA GLN A 76 23.57 -25.10 12.88
C GLN A 76 22.67 -23.97 13.44
N PRO A 77 22.64 -22.79 12.80
CA PRO A 77 21.44 -21.99 12.76
C PRO A 77 20.79 -22.09 11.38
N ALA A 78 19.46 -22.15 11.39
CA ALA A 78 18.59 -21.80 10.28
C ALA A 78 18.49 -22.80 9.11
N LYS A 79 17.55 -23.74 9.25
CA LYS A 79 16.60 -24.04 8.16
C LYS A 79 15.72 -22.80 7.88
N LYS A 80 16.31 -21.69 7.45
CA LYS A 80 15.58 -20.63 6.78
C LYS A 80 15.38 -21.13 5.36
N LYS A 81 14.15 -21.61 5.07
CA LYS A 81 13.67 -21.75 3.70
C LYS A 81 14.08 -20.46 2.99
N LYS A 82 14.91 -20.55 1.96
CA LYS A 82 15.27 -19.40 1.13
C LYS A 82 13.95 -18.80 0.69
N LYS A 83 13.59 -17.62 1.20
CA LYS A 83 12.48 -16.84 0.64
C LYS A 83 12.80 -16.73 -0.85
N SER A 84 11.87 -17.16 -1.70
CA SER A 84 12.06 -17.14 -3.14
C SER A 84 12.28 -15.69 -3.58
N ALA A 85 13.10 -15.43 -4.60
CA ALA A 85 13.24 -14.08 -5.16
C ALA A 85 11.87 -13.48 -5.56
N LEU A 86 10.91 -14.34 -5.89
CA LEU A 86 9.50 -13.98 -6.09
C LEU A 86 8.79 -13.47 -4.81
N ASP A 87 9.06 -14.09 -3.66
CA ASP A 87 8.44 -13.73 -2.38
C ASP A 87 8.95 -12.36 -1.89
N GLU A 88 10.24 -12.08 -2.14
CA GLU A 88 10.86 -10.79 -1.81
C GLU A 88 10.39 -9.66 -2.75
N ILE A 89 10.26 -9.92 -4.05
CA ILE A 89 9.64 -8.98 -5.00
C ILE A 89 8.18 -8.70 -4.63
N MET A 90 7.45 -9.73 -4.22
CA MET A 90 6.04 -9.60 -3.80
C MET A 90 5.91 -8.80 -2.51
N GLU A 91 6.80 -9.00 -1.53
CA GLU A 91 6.85 -8.23 -0.28
C GLU A 91 7.15 -6.73 -0.57
N LEU A 92 8.06 -6.43 -1.51
CA LEU A 92 8.34 -5.06 -1.95
C LEU A 92 7.17 -4.42 -2.72
N GLU A 93 6.48 -5.16 -3.56
CA GLU A 93 5.25 -4.67 -4.22
C GLU A 93 4.11 -4.47 -3.23
N GLU A 94 3.98 -5.36 -2.24
CA GLU A 94 3.05 -5.20 -1.14
C GLU A 94 3.34 -3.91 -0.37
N GLU A 95 4.60 -3.61 -0.05
CA GLU A 95 5.00 -2.37 0.64
C GLU A 95 4.67 -1.13 -0.21
N LYS A 96 4.91 -1.17 -1.51
CA LYS A 96 4.50 -0.08 -2.43
C LYS A 96 2.98 0.10 -2.47
N LYS A 97 2.21 -0.99 -2.40
CA LYS A 97 0.74 -0.89 -2.30
C LYS A 97 0.28 -0.48 -0.89
N ARG A 98 1.05 -0.75 0.17
CA ARG A 98 0.80 -0.18 1.51
C ARG A 98 0.95 1.35 1.49
N THR A 99 1.89 1.90 0.72
CA THR A 99 1.97 3.36 0.51
C THR A 99 0.80 3.93 -0.28
N ALA A 100 -0.01 3.10 -0.93
CA ALA A 100 -1.29 3.48 -1.54
C ALA A 100 -2.47 3.37 -0.57
N ARG A 101 -2.23 3.40 0.75
CA ARG A 101 -3.31 3.49 1.74
C ARG A 101 -4.11 4.76 1.48
N THR A 102 -5.32 4.60 0.96
CA THR A 102 -6.20 5.71 0.68
C THR A 102 -7.09 5.97 1.89
N ASP A 103 -7.44 7.23 2.10
CA ASP A 103 -8.40 7.64 3.11
C ASP A 103 -9.85 7.19 2.79
N SER A 104 -10.14 6.90 1.51
CA SER A 104 -11.43 6.34 1.09
C SER A 104 -11.43 4.81 1.18
N TRP A 105 -12.16 4.28 2.16
CA TRP A 105 -12.33 2.83 2.37
C TRP A 105 -13.68 2.31 1.88
N LEU A 106 -14.63 3.19 1.56
CA LEU A 106 -15.95 2.78 1.09
C LEU A 106 -15.86 2.02 -0.23
N GLN A 107 -16.56 0.89 -0.28
CA GLN A 107 -16.74 0.06 -1.47
C GLN A 107 -18.21 -0.38 -1.56
N PRO A 108 -18.77 -0.56 -2.77
CA PRO A 108 -20.09 -1.15 -2.94
C PRO A 108 -20.09 -2.64 -2.56
N GLY A 109 -21.25 -3.18 -2.19
CA GLY A 109 -21.41 -4.60 -1.90
C GLY A 109 -20.94 -5.06 -0.52
N ILE A 110 -20.63 -4.12 0.38
CA ILE A 110 -20.27 -4.42 1.77
C ILE A 110 -21.39 -4.07 2.74
N ILE A 111 -21.40 -4.73 3.90
CA ILE A 111 -22.26 -4.41 5.02
C ILE A 111 -21.53 -3.44 5.94
N VAL A 112 -22.21 -2.36 6.32
CA VAL A 112 -21.71 -1.34 7.25
C VAL A 112 -22.69 -1.13 8.38
N LYS A 113 -22.19 -0.61 9.50
CA LYS A 113 -22.97 -0.24 10.67
C LYS A 113 -23.03 1.28 10.75
N ILE A 114 -24.23 1.82 10.94
CA ILE A 114 -24.44 3.26 11.05
C ILE A 114 -24.20 3.68 12.50
N ILE A 115 -23.29 4.62 12.72
CA ILE A 115 -22.95 5.12 14.05
C ILE A 115 -23.50 6.53 14.33
N THR A 116 -23.97 7.24 13.29
CA THR A 116 -24.52 8.59 13.48
C THR A 116 -25.85 8.57 14.22
N LYS A 117 -25.99 9.49 15.18
CA LYS A 117 -27.26 9.78 15.87
C LYS A 117 -28.08 10.86 15.15
N LYS A 118 -27.51 11.53 14.15
CA LYS A 118 -28.14 12.69 13.47
C LYS A 118 -29.41 12.31 12.69
N LEU A 119 -29.51 11.07 12.23
CA LEU A 119 -30.68 10.57 11.51
C LEU A 119 -31.75 9.95 12.43
N GLY A 120 -31.58 10.11 13.75
CA GLY A 120 -32.43 9.53 14.79
C GLY A 120 -31.96 8.16 15.27
N GLU A 121 -32.44 7.76 16.45
CA GLU A 121 -32.07 6.50 17.10
C GLU A 121 -32.51 5.26 16.31
N LYS A 122 -33.50 5.40 15.43
CA LYS A 122 -33.99 4.33 14.56
C LYS A 122 -32.91 3.69 13.69
N TYR A 123 -31.90 4.46 13.26
CA TYR A 123 -30.82 3.98 12.38
C TYR A 123 -29.49 3.81 13.11
N HIS A 124 -29.39 4.31 14.34
CA HIS A 124 -28.17 4.20 15.12
C HIS A 124 -27.91 2.73 15.51
N LYS A 125 -26.67 2.27 15.30
CA LYS A 125 -26.21 0.88 15.47
C LYS A 125 -26.92 -0.14 14.58
N LYS A 126 -27.68 0.30 13.58
CA LYS A 126 -28.29 -0.59 12.59
C LYS A 126 -27.31 -0.89 11.46
N LYS A 127 -27.53 -2.03 10.81
CA LYS A 127 -26.72 -2.51 9.69
C LYS A 127 -27.40 -2.20 8.36
N GLY A 128 -26.60 -1.87 7.38
CA GLY A 128 -27.05 -1.60 6.02
C GLY A 128 -26.04 -2.11 5.00
N VAL A 129 -26.51 -2.32 3.78
CA VAL A 129 -25.70 -2.72 2.62
C VAL A 129 -25.36 -1.48 1.81
N VAL A 130 -24.08 -1.25 1.54
CA VAL A 130 -23.64 -0.21 0.60
C VAL A 130 -24.01 -0.64 -0.81
N LYS A 131 -24.90 0.11 -1.45
CA LYS A 131 -25.30 -0.15 -2.85
C LYS A 131 -24.40 0.58 -3.83
N GLU A 132 -24.03 1.81 -3.51
CA GLU A 132 -23.26 2.69 -4.38
C GLU A 132 -22.40 3.63 -3.55
N VAL A 133 -21.26 4.05 -4.09
CA VAL A 133 -20.36 5.05 -3.49
C VAL A 133 -20.24 6.22 -4.45
N ILE A 134 -20.53 7.42 -3.96
CA ILE A 134 -20.53 8.71 -4.64
C ILE A 134 -19.38 9.54 -4.07
N ASP A 135 -18.63 10.23 -4.93
CA ASP A 135 -17.55 11.16 -4.54
C ASP A 135 -16.47 10.54 -3.63
N ARG A 136 -16.29 9.21 -3.69
CA ARG A 136 -15.35 8.39 -2.88
C ARG A 136 -15.67 8.29 -1.38
N TYR A 137 -16.31 9.31 -0.80
CA TYR A 137 -16.55 9.44 0.64
C TYR A 137 -18.01 9.24 1.04
N THR A 138 -18.94 9.35 0.10
CA THR A 138 -20.36 9.23 0.39
C THR A 138 -20.91 7.89 -0.08
N ALA A 139 -21.54 7.12 0.79
CA ALA A 139 -22.22 5.88 0.45
C ALA A 139 -23.74 6.04 0.40
N VAL A 140 -24.36 5.35 -0.57
CA VAL A 140 -25.80 5.08 -0.57
C VAL A 140 -26.01 3.72 0.09
N VAL A 141 -26.45 3.76 1.34
CA VAL A 141 -26.67 2.59 2.19
C VAL A 141 -28.14 2.21 2.16
N LYS A 142 -28.45 0.94 1.84
CA LYS A 142 -29.79 0.36 1.99
C LYS A 142 -29.85 -0.38 3.32
N MET A 143 -30.75 0.03 4.21
CA MET A 143 -30.97 -0.63 5.50
C MET A 143 -31.42 -2.09 5.31
N ILE A 144 -30.87 -3.00 6.11
CA ILE A 144 -31.27 -4.41 6.09
C ILE A 144 -32.63 -4.58 6.77
N ASP A 145 -32.85 -3.87 7.88
CA ASP A 145 -34.07 -3.99 8.69
C ASP A 145 -35.27 -3.29 8.04
N SER A 146 -35.13 -2.00 7.67
CA SER A 146 -36.24 -1.18 7.16
C SER A 146 -36.31 -1.10 5.64
N GLY A 147 -35.24 -1.45 4.92
CA GLY A 147 -35.17 -1.28 3.46
C GLY A 147 -34.93 0.16 2.98
N ASP A 148 -34.88 1.14 3.89
CA ASP A 148 -34.67 2.56 3.58
C ASP A 148 -33.32 2.80 2.90
N ARG A 149 -33.27 3.79 2.00
CA ARG A 149 -32.03 4.23 1.34
C ARG A 149 -31.55 5.53 1.99
N LEU A 150 -30.34 5.51 2.53
CA LEU A 150 -29.72 6.65 3.22
C LEU A 150 -28.42 7.04 2.51
N LYS A 151 -28.21 8.34 2.31
CA LYS A 151 -26.94 8.90 1.83
C LYS A 151 -26.12 9.33 3.03
N LEU A 152 -24.99 8.67 3.28
CA LEU A 152 -24.16 8.88 4.46
C LEU A 152 -22.68 8.96 4.08
N ASP A 153 -21.98 9.89 4.72
CA ASP A 153 -20.53 9.99 4.63
C ASP A 153 -19.83 8.85 5.38
N GLN A 154 -18.62 8.46 4.96
CA GLN A 154 -17.83 7.39 5.58
C GLN A 154 -17.60 7.61 7.08
N THR A 155 -17.51 8.87 7.53
CA THR A 155 -17.32 9.23 8.96
C THR A 155 -18.46 8.77 9.85
N HIS A 156 -19.64 8.54 9.28
CA HIS A 156 -20.83 8.10 9.99
C HIS A 156 -21.07 6.58 9.90
N LEU A 157 -20.13 5.85 9.28
CA LEU A 157 -20.20 4.43 9.02
C LEU A 157 -19.03 3.71 9.70
N GLU A 158 -19.28 2.49 10.12
CA GLU A 158 -18.30 1.58 10.72
C GLU A 158 -18.32 0.28 9.91
N THR A 159 -17.15 -0.31 9.67
CA THR A 159 -17.04 -1.63 9.03
C THR A 159 -17.65 -2.70 9.94
N VAL A 160 -18.13 -3.80 9.34
CA VAL A 160 -18.72 -4.91 10.09
C VAL A 160 -17.86 -6.14 9.92
N ILE A 161 -17.27 -6.60 11.02
CA ILE A 161 -16.53 -7.86 11.04
C ILE A 161 -17.52 -9.01 11.21
N PRO A 162 -17.62 -9.95 10.25
CA PRO A 162 -18.51 -11.09 10.40
C PRO A 162 -17.93 -12.13 11.37
N ALA A 163 -18.68 -13.21 11.61
CA ALA A 163 -18.12 -14.38 12.28
C ALA A 163 -17.04 -15.06 11.39
N PRO A 164 -16.07 -15.78 12.00
CA PRO A 164 -15.18 -16.66 11.27
C PRO A 164 -15.90 -17.59 10.29
N GLY A 165 -15.29 -17.88 9.15
CA GLY A 165 -15.83 -18.67 8.04
C GLY A 165 -16.76 -17.89 7.10
N LYS A 166 -16.90 -16.57 7.25
CA LYS A 166 -17.72 -15.73 6.37
C LYS A 166 -16.88 -14.90 5.40
N ARG A 167 -17.50 -14.56 4.27
CA ARG A 167 -16.92 -13.72 3.22
C ARG A 167 -16.75 -12.28 3.69
N ILE A 168 -15.61 -11.69 3.37
CA ILE A 168 -15.24 -10.30 3.60
C ILE A 168 -14.68 -9.71 2.31
N LEU A 169 -14.69 -8.39 2.24
CA LEU A 169 -13.99 -7.60 1.24
C LEU A 169 -12.88 -6.81 1.91
N VAL A 170 -11.69 -6.82 1.31
CA VAL A 170 -10.58 -5.97 1.73
C VAL A 170 -10.75 -4.59 1.12
N LEU A 171 -10.81 -3.58 1.98
CA LEU A 171 -11.10 -2.20 1.64
C LEU A 171 -9.83 -1.35 1.43
N ASN A 172 -8.73 -1.73 2.06
CA ASN A 172 -7.48 -0.98 2.02
C ASN A 172 -6.23 -1.87 2.04
N GLY A 173 -5.07 -1.25 1.82
CA GLY A 173 -3.77 -1.92 1.82
C GLY A 173 -3.47 -2.73 0.55
N GLY A 174 -2.48 -3.62 0.63
CA GLY A 174 -1.94 -4.34 -0.54
C GLY A 174 -2.91 -5.31 -1.23
N TYR A 175 -3.96 -5.71 -0.51
CA TYR A 175 -4.99 -6.66 -0.95
C TYR A 175 -6.33 -5.97 -1.23
N ARG A 176 -6.34 -4.63 -1.37
CA ARG A 176 -7.57 -3.88 -1.63
C ARG A 176 -8.32 -4.41 -2.85
N GLY A 177 -9.63 -4.60 -2.69
CA GLY A 177 -10.52 -5.11 -3.73
C GLY A 177 -10.52 -6.64 -3.83
N ASN A 178 -9.65 -7.34 -3.10
CA ASN A 178 -9.72 -8.79 -2.99
C ASN A 178 -10.83 -9.19 -2.01
N GLU A 179 -11.55 -10.25 -2.37
CA GLU A 179 -12.46 -10.93 -1.49
C GLU A 179 -11.69 -12.01 -0.74
N GLY A 180 -12.14 -12.31 0.46
CA GLY A 180 -11.58 -13.38 1.27
C GLY A 180 -12.58 -13.95 2.24
N THR A 181 -12.15 -14.99 2.94
CA THR A 181 -12.89 -15.56 4.07
C THR A 181 -12.16 -15.23 5.36
N LEU A 182 -12.90 -14.74 6.35
CA LEU A 182 -12.39 -14.46 7.68
C LEU A 182 -12.09 -15.78 8.40
N GLU A 183 -10.87 -15.95 8.90
CA GLU A 183 -10.46 -17.18 9.60
C GLU A 183 -10.48 -16.98 11.13
N SER A 184 -9.86 -15.91 11.61
CA SER A 184 -9.78 -15.61 13.03
C SER A 184 -9.68 -14.11 13.28
N ILE A 185 -10.01 -13.72 14.50
CA ILE A 185 -10.08 -12.33 14.95
C ILE A 185 -9.21 -12.22 16.20
N ASN A 186 -8.42 -11.16 16.29
CA ASN A 186 -7.57 -10.84 17.44
C ASN A 186 -7.95 -9.47 18.00
N GLU A 187 -8.78 -9.49 19.04
CA GLU A 187 -9.32 -8.28 19.69
C GLU A 187 -8.25 -7.44 20.39
N LYS A 188 -7.14 -8.05 20.83
CA LYS A 188 -6.06 -7.32 21.52
C LYS A 188 -5.34 -6.34 20.60
N THR A 189 -5.18 -6.72 19.34
CA THR A 189 -4.46 -5.96 18.31
C THR A 189 -5.40 -5.32 17.30
N PHE A 190 -6.72 -5.43 17.50
CA PHE A 190 -7.75 -4.98 16.56
C PHE A 190 -7.48 -5.44 15.11
N SER A 191 -7.06 -6.70 14.98
CA SER A 191 -6.65 -7.28 13.71
C SER A 191 -7.28 -8.64 13.46
N ALA A 192 -7.36 -9.03 12.20
CA ALA A 192 -7.98 -10.25 11.72
C ALA A 192 -7.01 -11.02 10.83
N THR A 193 -7.23 -12.33 10.79
CA THR A 193 -6.61 -13.22 9.81
C THR A 193 -7.64 -13.59 8.77
N ILE A 194 -7.29 -13.40 7.50
CA ILE A 194 -8.15 -13.75 6.37
C ILE A 194 -7.42 -14.68 5.40
N VAL A 195 -8.19 -15.44 4.65
CA VAL A 195 -7.70 -16.19 3.49
C VAL A 195 -8.24 -15.52 2.25
N ILE A 196 -7.35 -15.08 1.36
CA ILE A 196 -7.71 -14.43 0.11
C ILE A 196 -8.32 -15.46 -0.84
N GLU A 197 -9.47 -15.14 -1.44
CA GLU A 197 -10.18 -16.06 -2.34
C GLU A 197 -10.20 -15.59 -3.80
N THR A 198 -9.83 -14.35 -4.07
CA THR A 198 -9.79 -13.77 -5.43
C THR A 198 -8.43 -13.16 -5.76
N GLY A 199 -8.12 -13.03 -7.06
CA GLY A 199 -6.89 -12.44 -7.56
C GLY A 199 -5.69 -13.41 -7.63
N PRO A 200 -4.50 -12.89 -7.97
CA PRO A 200 -3.29 -13.72 -8.16
C PRO A 200 -2.83 -14.46 -6.90
N LEU A 201 -3.19 -13.92 -5.73
CA LEU A 201 -2.81 -14.43 -4.40
C LEU A 201 -3.91 -15.29 -3.76
N LYS A 202 -4.80 -15.87 -4.58
CA LYS A 202 -5.85 -16.78 -4.10
C LYS A 202 -5.26 -17.93 -3.30
N GLY A 203 -5.86 -18.21 -2.14
CA GLY A 203 -5.43 -19.22 -1.18
C GLY A 203 -4.36 -18.75 -0.19
N ARG A 204 -3.85 -17.52 -0.34
CA ARG A 204 -2.88 -16.96 0.62
C ARG A 204 -3.58 -16.57 1.92
N ARG A 205 -3.00 -17.01 3.02
CA ARG A 205 -3.38 -16.61 4.37
C ARG A 205 -2.63 -15.34 4.75
N VAL A 206 -3.37 -14.31 5.14
CA VAL A 206 -2.84 -12.99 5.51
C VAL A 206 -3.28 -12.70 6.94
N GLU A 207 -2.30 -12.55 7.83
CA GLU A 207 -2.51 -12.21 9.23
C GLU A 207 -2.33 -10.71 9.47
N GLY A 208 -2.94 -10.19 10.53
CA GLY A 208 -2.67 -8.83 11.01
C GLY A 208 -3.38 -7.71 10.24
N ILE A 209 -4.47 -8.01 9.52
CA ILE A 209 -5.25 -6.99 8.82
C ILE A 209 -6.14 -6.24 9.80
N GLN A 210 -6.14 -4.91 9.78
CA GLN A 210 -6.94 -4.11 10.69
C GLN A 210 -8.44 -4.22 10.39
N TYR A 211 -9.29 -4.09 11.40
CA TYR A 211 -10.75 -4.12 11.21
C TYR A 211 -11.29 -3.01 10.31
N GLU A 212 -10.60 -1.86 10.24
CA GLU A 212 -10.96 -0.76 9.35
C GLU A 212 -10.72 -1.11 7.87
N ASP A 213 -9.80 -2.03 7.61
CA ASP A 213 -9.38 -2.40 6.26
C ASP A 213 -10.20 -3.58 5.70
N ILE A 214 -11.16 -4.12 6.46
CA ILE A 214 -12.03 -5.21 6.01
C ILE A 214 -13.49 -4.98 6.42
N SER A 215 -14.42 -5.42 5.59
CA SER A 215 -15.83 -5.48 5.98
C SER A 215 -16.53 -6.70 5.41
N LYS A 216 -17.61 -7.13 6.08
CA LYS A 216 -18.46 -8.23 5.64
C LYS A 216 -19.01 -7.94 4.25
N LEU A 217 -18.94 -8.94 3.37
CA LEU A 217 -19.55 -8.90 2.04
C LEU A 217 -21.06 -9.18 2.15
N ALA A 218 -21.88 -8.42 1.40
CA ALA A 218 -23.34 -8.42 1.48
C ALA A 218 -24.03 -9.62 0.84
#